data_AF-F0TAZ6-F1
#
_entry.id   AF-F0TAZ6-F1
#
_cell.length_a   1.000
_cell.length_b   1.000
_cell.length_c   1.000
_cell.angle_alpha   90.00
_cell.angle_beta   90.00
_cell.angle_gamma   90.00
#
_symmetry.space_group_name_H-M   'P 1'
#
loop_
_entity.id
_entity.type
_entity.pdbx_description
1 polymer ?
#
loop_
_entity_poly.entity_id
_entity_poly.type
_entity_poly.pdbx_seq_one_letter_code
_entity_poly.pdbx_strand_id
1 'polypeptide(L)'
;MELKTLESERNKYLIMVSQEEKKIEEFESETSDEDVCKSINKCNQELEKIGVQVSDLNIKISEKTVTLEELQSERDELVKKSLMMLHSSLKKEHQRADKEHARYVELYTKERAKKHEIERKMMNLKMMVYHNYGLRLV
;
A
#
# COMPACT_ATOMS: atom_id res chain seq x y z
N MET A 1 7.26 -8.99 12.33
CA MET A 1 7.31 -9.39 13.76
C MET A 1 8.62 -10.09 14.06
N GLU A 2 9.01 -11.07 13.24
CA GLU A 2 10.24 -11.87 13.40
C GLU A 2 11.54 -11.04 13.50
N LEU A 3 11.69 -9.97 12.71
CA LEU A 3 12.90 -9.13 12.74
C LEU A 3 13.03 -8.32 14.04
N LYS A 4 11.91 -7.81 14.58
CA LYS A 4 11.90 -7.09 15.87
C LYS A 4 12.23 -8.01 17.04
N THR A 5 11.81 -9.27 16.97
CA THR A 5 12.18 -10.29 17.96
C THR A 5 13.68 -10.61 17.90
N LEU A 6 14.26 -10.75 16.69
CA LEU A 6 15.69 -10.97 16.52
C LEU A 6 16.53 -9.76 17.00
N GLU A 7 16.09 -8.53 16.73
CA GLU A 7 16.73 -7.31 17.23
C GLU A 7 16.70 -7.22 18.77
N SER A 8 15.58 -7.63 19.37
CA SER A 8 15.43 -7.68 20.83
C SER A 8 16.33 -8.75 21.46
N GLU A 9 16.45 -9.92 20.82
CA GLU A 9 17.38 -10.98 21.27
C GLU A 9 18.83 -10.53 21.15
N ARG A 10 19.21 -9.91 20.02
CA ARG A 10 20.56 -9.35 19.82
C ARG A 10 20.92 -8.34 20.92
N ASN A 11 20.01 -7.43 21.25
CA ASN A 11 20.25 -6.45 22.30
C ASN A 11 20.36 -7.09 23.69
N LYS A 12 19.61 -8.16 23.95
CA LYS A 12 19.73 -8.93 25.20
C LYS A 12 21.11 -9.60 25.30
N TYR A 13 21.60 -10.21 24.23
CA TYR A 13 22.93 -10.82 24.21
C TYR A 13 24.05 -9.80 24.33
N LEU A 14 23.94 -8.63 23.70
CA LEU A 14 24.90 -7.52 23.85
C LEU A 14 25.02 -7.05 25.32
N ILE A 15 23.90 -6.98 26.04
CA ILE A 15 23.91 -6.63 27.46
C ILE A 15 24.61 -7.73 28.28
N MET A 16 24.36 -9.00 27.96
CA MET A 16 25.02 -10.12 28.65
C MET A 16 26.53 -10.14 28.39
N VAL A 17 26.98 -9.90 27.15
CA VAL A 17 28.41 -9.78 26.81
C VAL A 17 29.06 -8.68 27.64
N SER A 18 28.47 -7.49 27.68
CA SER A 18 29.02 -6.36 28.47
C SER A 18 29.08 -6.65 29.98
N GLN A 19 28.16 -7.48 30.49
CA GLN A 19 28.17 -7.90 31.90
C GLN A 19 29.27 -8.91 32.19
N GLU A 20 29.50 -9.88 31.30
CA GLU A 20 30.58 -10.86 31.47
C GLU A 20 31.96 -10.23 31.25
N GLU A 21 32.10 -9.30 30.30
CA GLU A 21 33.34 -8.52 30.10
C GLU A 21 33.76 -7.80 31.38
N LYS A 22 32.82 -7.16 32.08
CA LYS A 22 33.09 -6.48 33.36
C LYS A 22 33.52 -7.44 34.47
N LYS A 23 32.93 -8.63 34.55
CA LYS A 23 33.32 -9.64 35.55
C LYS A 23 34.74 -10.16 35.29
N ILE A 24 35.11 -10.35 34.03
CA ILE A 24 36.48 -10.75 33.66
C ILE A 24 37.46 -9.65 34.07
N GLU A 25 37.15 -8.39 33.80
CA GLU A 25 37.96 -7.24 34.20
C GLU A 25 38.15 -7.16 35.73
N GLU A 26 37.10 -7.46 36.51
CA GLU A 26 37.16 -7.55 37.97
C GLU A 26 38.05 -8.72 38.44
N PHE A 27 37.93 -9.90 37.83
CA PHE A 27 38.75 -11.07 38.18
C PHE A 27 40.23 -10.91 37.80
N GLU A 28 40.54 -10.22 36.70
CA GLU A 28 41.92 -9.92 36.30
C GLU A 28 42.61 -8.92 37.24
N SER A 29 41.84 -8.17 38.04
CA SER A 29 42.36 -7.21 39.03
C SER A 29 42.71 -7.84 40.40
N GLU A 30 42.30 -9.08 40.66
CA GLU A 30 42.63 -9.84 41.88
C GLU A 30 43.73 -10.90 41.59
N THR A 31 44.87 -10.79 42.28
CA THR A 31 46.10 -11.55 41.97
C THR A 31 46.01 -13.07 42.14
N SER A 32 46.45 -13.79 41.09
CA SER A 32 47.10 -15.12 41.02
C SER A 32 46.62 -16.22 41.98
N ASP A 33 45.37 -16.65 41.81
CA ASP A 33 44.90 -17.95 42.30
C ASP A 33 44.52 -18.86 41.11
N GLU A 34 44.88 -20.14 41.17
CA GLU A 34 44.68 -21.10 40.07
C GLU A 34 43.18 -21.29 39.72
N ASP A 35 42.31 -20.95 40.68
CA ASP A 35 40.86 -20.93 40.51
C ASP A 35 40.32 -19.66 39.83
N VAL A 36 41.05 -18.53 39.90
CA VAL A 36 40.76 -17.31 39.12
C VAL A 36 41.06 -17.58 37.64
N CYS A 37 42.19 -18.21 37.33
CA CYS A 37 42.53 -18.64 35.96
C CYS A 37 41.50 -19.60 35.36
N LYS A 38 40.95 -20.54 36.14
CA LYS A 38 39.87 -21.43 35.67
C LYS A 38 38.57 -20.66 35.40
N SER A 39 38.25 -19.68 36.24
CA SER A 39 37.05 -18.85 36.09
C SER A 39 37.14 -17.94 34.86
N ILE A 40 38.30 -17.33 34.62
CA ILE A 40 38.59 -16.55 33.40
C ILE A 40 38.48 -17.43 32.16
N ASN A 41 39.09 -18.61 32.16
CA ASN A 41 39.00 -19.53 31.02
C ASN A 41 37.56 -19.98 30.72
N LYS A 42 36.73 -20.18 31.76
CA LYS A 42 35.32 -20.51 31.58
C LYS A 42 34.53 -19.33 30.99
N CYS A 43 34.77 -18.11 31.47
CA CYS A 43 34.13 -16.92 30.90
C CYS A 43 34.55 -16.69 29.45
N ASN A 44 35.83 -16.90 29.11
CA ASN A 44 36.31 -16.79 27.73
C ASN A 44 35.64 -17.81 26.79
N GLN A 45 35.42 -19.05 27.25
CA GLN A 45 34.67 -20.06 26.47
C GLN A 45 33.19 -19.68 26.30
N GLU A 46 32.59 -19.06 27.30
CA GLU A 46 31.21 -18.55 27.20
C GLU A 46 31.13 -17.35 26.24
N LEU A 47 32.10 -16.43 26.28
CA LEU A 47 32.22 -15.33 25.34
C LEU A 47 32.40 -15.80 23.89
N GLU A 48 33.26 -16.80 23.63
CA GLU A 48 33.40 -17.37 22.29
C GLU A 48 32.07 -17.95 21.78
N LYS A 49 31.35 -18.70 22.63
CA LYS A 49 30.04 -19.26 22.25
C LYS A 49 29.03 -18.15 21.93
N ILE A 50 28.99 -17.10 22.73
CA ILE A 50 28.09 -15.96 22.49
C ILE A 50 28.51 -15.22 21.21
N GLY A 51 29.82 -15.06 20.97
CA GLY A 51 30.35 -14.44 19.76
C GLY A 51 29.92 -15.19 18.49
N VAL A 52 29.97 -16.52 18.50
CA VAL A 52 29.46 -17.36 17.41
C VAL A 52 27.96 -17.17 17.21
N GLN A 53 27.18 -17.18 18.29
CA GLN A 53 25.72 -16.96 18.21
C GLN A 53 25.37 -15.58 17.66
N VAL A 54 26.09 -14.53 18.05
CA VAL A 54 25.92 -13.17 17.54
C VAL A 54 26.24 -13.11 16.05
N SER A 55 27.32 -13.76 15.61
CA SER A 55 27.68 -13.85 14.20
C SER A 55 26.58 -14.53 13.38
N ASP A 56 26.06 -15.66 13.85
CA ASP A 56 24.96 -16.38 13.20
C ASP A 56 23.67 -15.55 13.12
N LEU A 57 23.34 -14.82 14.19
CA LEU A 57 22.19 -13.92 14.20
C LEU A 57 22.35 -12.77 13.22
N ASN A 58 23.55 -12.19 13.10
CA ASN A 58 23.82 -11.12 12.15
C ASN A 58 23.65 -11.60 10.70
N ILE A 59 24.10 -12.81 10.38
CA ILE A 59 23.90 -13.42 9.05
C ILE A 59 22.40 -13.57 8.76
N LYS A 60 21.64 -14.16 9.70
CA LYS A 60 20.18 -14.33 9.54
C LYS A 60 19.43 -13.01 9.40
N ILE A 61 19.83 -11.98 10.16
CA ILE A 61 19.25 -10.64 10.04
C ILE A 61 19.53 -10.06 8.66
N SER A 62 20.76 -10.20 8.17
CA SER A 62 21.14 -9.72 6.83
C SER A 62 20.30 -10.39 5.74
N GLU A 63 20.20 -11.72 5.76
CA GLU A 63 19.38 -12.50 4.82
C GLU A 63 17.90 -12.06 4.85
N LYS A 64 17.32 -11.93 6.04
CA LYS A 64 15.93 -11.49 6.21
C LYS A 64 15.71 -10.06 5.75
N THR A 65 16.71 -9.19 5.89
CA THR A 65 16.64 -7.80 5.42
C THR A 65 16.59 -7.76 3.90
N VAL A 66 17.45 -8.54 3.22
CA VAL A 66 17.42 -8.67 1.76
C VAL A 66 16.07 -9.19 1.28
N THR A 67 15.54 -10.25 1.91
CA THR A 67 14.21 -10.77 1.54
C THR A 67 13.10 -9.72 1.73
N LEU A 68 13.18 -8.90 2.78
CA LEU A 68 12.21 -7.82 2.98
C LEU A 68 12.29 -6.76 1.88
N GLU A 69 13.49 -6.37 1.48
CA GLU A 69 13.68 -5.39 0.39
C GLU A 69 13.13 -5.94 -0.94
N GLU A 70 13.37 -7.21 -1.24
CA GLU A 70 12.83 -7.88 -2.44
C GLU A 70 11.30 -7.90 -2.42
N LEU A 71 10.68 -8.31 -1.30
CA LEU A 71 9.23 -8.34 -1.16
C LEU A 71 8.62 -6.95 -1.23
N GLN A 72 9.30 -5.93 -0.69
CA GLN A 72 8.85 -4.54 -0.80
C GLN A 72 8.85 -4.07 -2.25
N SER A 73 9.92 -4.37 -3.00
CA SER A 73 10.03 -4.05 -4.42
C SER A 73 8.92 -4.73 -5.24
N GLU A 74 8.69 -6.02 -5.04
CA GLU A 74 7.64 -6.77 -5.73
C GLU A 74 6.24 -6.18 -5.43
N ARG A 75 5.98 -5.87 -4.16
CA ARG A 75 4.73 -5.24 -3.71
C ARG A 75 4.52 -3.88 -4.38
N ASP A 76 5.57 -3.07 -4.50
CA ASP A 76 5.49 -1.76 -5.15
C ASP A 76 5.24 -1.87 -6.66
N GLU A 77 5.84 -2.86 -7.33
CA GLU A 77 5.56 -3.14 -8.74
C GLU A 77 4.11 -3.58 -8.97
N LEU A 78 3.58 -4.45 -8.11
CA LEU A 78 2.19 -4.92 -8.20
C LEU A 78 1.20 -3.77 -7.99
N VAL A 79 1.46 -2.90 -7.02
CA VAL A 79 0.65 -1.70 -6.79
C VAL A 79 0.69 -0.79 -8.02
N LYS A 80 1.87 -0.54 -8.59
CA LYS A 80 2.02 0.27 -9.80
C LYS A 80 1.22 -0.31 -10.99
N LYS A 81 1.34 -1.61 -11.25
CA LYS A 81 0.59 -2.30 -12.31
C LYS A 81 -0.92 -2.18 -12.10
N SER A 82 -1.39 -2.39 -10.87
CA SER A 82 -2.80 -2.31 -10.51
C SER A 82 -3.37 -0.90 -10.70
N LEU A 83 -2.63 0.13 -10.28
CA LEU A 83 -3.02 1.53 -10.47
C LEU A 83 -3.08 1.92 -11.95
N MET A 84 -2.13 1.46 -12.77
CA MET A 84 -2.16 1.69 -14.21
C MET A 84 -3.39 1.06 -14.88
N MET A 85 -3.74 -0.17 -14.50
CA MET A 85 -4.94 -0.85 -15.00
C MET A 85 -6.22 -0.14 -14.57
N LEU A 86 -6.31 0.29 -13.31
CA LEU A 86 -7.44 1.03 -12.78
C LEU A 86 -7.62 2.36 -13.52
N HIS A 87 -6.55 3.13 -13.67
CA HIS A 87 -6.58 4.40 -14.41
C HIS A 87 -7.02 4.21 -15.87
N SER A 88 -6.49 3.18 -16.56
CA SER A 88 -6.88 2.86 -17.93
C SER A 88 -8.37 2.50 -18.04
N SER A 89 -8.89 1.75 -17.07
CA SER A 89 -10.29 1.34 -17.03
C SER A 89 -11.21 2.54 -16.78
N LEU A 90 -10.92 3.36 -15.77
CA LEU A 90 -11.66 4.58 -15.46
C LEU A 90 -11.67 5.55 -16.65
N LYS A 91 -10.53 5.72 -17.34
CA LYS A 91 -10.45 6.56 -18.54
C LYS A 91 -11.39 6.07 -19.64
N LYS A 92 -11.47 4.76 -19.86
CA LYS A 92 -12.39 4.17 -20.86
C LYS A 92 -13.85 4.35 -20.46
N GLU A 93 -14.17 4.17 -19.18
CA GLU A 93 -15.53 4.35 -18.67
C GLU A 93 -15.99 5.81 -18.77
N HIS A 94 -15.13 6.76 -18.39
CA HIS A 94 -15.39 8.19 -18.58
C HIS A 94 -15.69 8.52 -20.04
N GLN A 95 -14.87 8.04 -20.98
CA GLN A 95 -15.10 8.26 -22.41
C GLN A 95 -16.40 7.63 -22.91
N ARG A 96 -16.84 6.52 -22.32
CA ARG A 96 -18.14 5.91 -22.65
C ARG A 96 -19.28 6.78 -22.12
N ALA A 97 -19.19 7.24 -20.88
CA ALA A 97 -20.17 8.13 -20.27
C ALA A 97 -20.31 9.43 -21.07
N ASP A 98 -19.21 10.05 -21.51
CA ASP A 98 -19.23 11.25 -22.35
C ASP A 98 -19.98 11.01 -23.68
N LYS A 99 -19.70 9.87 -24.33
CA LYS A 99 -20.37 9.51 -25.60
C LYS A 99 -21.86 9.27 -25.40
N GLU A 100 -22.24 8.63 -24.30
CA GLU A 100 -23.63 8.38 -23.96
C GLU A 100 -24.36 9.68 -23.63
N HIS A 101 -23.72 10.58 -22.88
CA HIS A 101 -24.24 11.90 -22.59
C HIS A 101 -24.47 12.71 -23.88
N ALA A 102 -23.50 12.71 -24.79
CA ALA A 102 -23.64 13.37 -26.09
C ALA A 102 -24.84 12.82 -26.89
N ARG A 103 -25.01 11.50 -26.93
CA ARG A 103 -26.17 10.85 -27.57
C ARG A 103 -27.48 11.27 -26.93
N TYR A 104 -27.53 11.33 -25.60
CA TYR A 104 -28.73 11.77 -24.87
C TYR A 104 -29.10 13.22 -25.20
N VAL A 105 -28.11 14.12 -25.25
CA VAL A 105 -28.32 15.53 -25.64
C VAL A 105 -28.85 15.65 -27.06
N GLU A 106 -28.30 14.90 -28.01
CA GLU A 106 -28.83 14.85 -29.39
C GLU A 106 -30.26 14.33 -29.45
N LEU A 107 -30.59 13.28 -28.70
CA LEU A 107 -31.95 12.75 -28.65
C LEU A 107 -32.92 13.79 -28.07
N TYR A 108 -32.54 14.41 -26.96
CA TYR A 108 -33.33 15.44 -26.28
C TYR A 108 -33.62 16.63 -27.21
N THR A 109 -32.60 17.12 -27.92
CA THR A 109 -32.77 18.23 -28.88
C THR A 109 -33.70 17.85 -30.03
N LYS A 110 -33.58 16.63 -30.59
CA LYS A 110 -34.49 16.13 -31.63
C LYS A 110 -35.94 16.02 -31.15
N GLU A 111 -36.16 15.45 -29.97
CA GLU A 111 -37.51 15.32 -29.40
C GLU A 111 -38.12 16.68 -29.06
N ARG A 112 -37.31 17.63 -28.55
CA ARG A 112 -37.75 19.00 -28.33
C ARG A 112 -38.15 19.70 -29.63
N ALA A 113 -37.40 19.50 -30.71
CA ALA A 113 -37.74 20.07 -32.02
C ALA A 113 -39.07 19.51 -32.56
N LYS A 114 -39.29 18.20 -32.44
CA LYS A 114 -40.57 17.55 -32.81
C LYS A 114 -41.73 18.09 -32.00
N LYS A 115 -41.56 18.25 -30.68
CA LYS A 115 -42.59 18.83 -29.81
C LYS A 115 -43.00 20.22 -30.30
N HIS A 116 -42.03 21.10 -30.56
CA HIS A 116 -42.31 22.44 -31.10
C HIS A 116 -42.95 22.42 -32.49
N GLU A 117 -42.63 21.45 -33.33
CA GLU A 117 -43.30 21.28 -34.63
C GLU A 117 -44.77 20.89 -34.46
N ILE A 118 -45.07 19.95 -33.55
CA ILE A 118 -46.45 19.54 -33.25
C ILE A 118 -47.24 20.71 -32.65
N GLU A 119 -46.66 21.46 -31.71
CA GLU A 119 -47.28 22.65 -31.12
C GLU A 119 -47.67 23.67 -32.20
N ARG A 120 -46.77 23.93 -33.16
CA ARG A 120 -47.05 24.81 -34.32
C ARG A 120 -48.16 24.27 -35.21
N LYS A 121 -48.13 22.98 -35.56
CA LYS A 121 -49.19 22.35 -36.37
C LYS A 121 -50.55 22.41 -35.67
N MET A 122 -50.59 22.16 -34.36
CA MET A 122 -51.81 22.30 -33.55
C MET A 122 -52.33 23.73 -33.56
N MET A 123 -51.46 24.73 -33.35
CA MET A 123 -51.85 26.14 -33.39
C MET A 123 -52.43 26.53 -34.76
N ASN A 124 -51.79 26.12 -35.85
CA ASN A 124 -52.29 26.37 -37.20
C ASN A 124 -53.65 25.72 -37.44
N LEU A 125 -53.85 24.48 -37.00
CA LEU A 125 -55.13 23.80 -37.09
C LEU A 125 -56.22 24.54 -36.29
N LYS A 126 -55.92 24.95 -35.04
CA LYS A 126 -56.83 25.75 -34.21
C LYS A 126 -57.25 27.04 -34.92
N MET A 127 -56.30 27.73 -35.56
CA MET A 127 -56.57 28.96 -36.32
C MET A 127 -57.43 28.70 -37.55
N MET A 128 -57.13 27.68 -38.35
CA MET A 128 -57.92 27.32 -39.53
C MET A 128 -59.37 26.98 -39.18
N VAL A 129 -59.58 26.20 -38.12
CA VAL A 129 -60.93 25.80 -37.70
C VAL A 129 -61.74 26.98 -37.18
N TYR A 130 -61.11 27.86 -36.40
CA TYR A 130 -61.75 29.09 -35.95
C TYR A 130 -62.14 30.00 -37.12
N HIS A 131 -61.24 30.18 -38.08
CA HIS A 131 -61.49 31.05 -39.24
C HIS A 131 -62.58 30.49 -40.16
N ASN A 132 -62.54 29.20 -40.48
CA ASN A 132 -63.43 28.61 -41.47
C ASN A 132 -64.82 28.23 -40.90
N TYR A 133 -64.88 27.91 -39.61
CA TYR A 133 -66.11 27.35 -39.00
C TYR A 133 -66.59 28.14 -37.78
N GLY A 134 -65.87 29.16 -37.30
CA GLY A 134 -66.21 29.91 -36.09
C GLY A 134 -66.08 29.10 -34.79
N LEU A 135 -65.48 27.90 -34.85
CA LEU A 135 -65.36 26.98 -33.73
C LEU A 135 -63.98 27.07 -33.08
N ARG A 136 -63.93 27.13 -31.74
CA ARG A 136 -62.67 27.11 -30.98
C ARG A 136 -62.34 25.70 -30.53
N LEU A 137 -61.23 25.17 -31.03
CA LEU A 137 -60.66 23.90 -30.57
C LEU A 137 -59.85 24.12 -29.28
N VAL A 138 -60.22 23.40 -28.22
CA VAL A 138 -59.54 23.39 -26.90
C VAL A 138 -58.31 22.49 -26.95
#